data_AF-A0A183U4H7-F1
#
_entry.id   AF-A0A183U4H7-F1
#
_cell.length_a   1.000
_cell.length_b   1.000
_cell.length_c   1.000
_cell.angle_alpha   90.00
_cell.angle_beta   90.00
_cell.angle_gamma   90.00
#
_symmetry.space_group_name_H-M   'P 1'
#
loop_
_entity.id
_entity.type
_entity.pdbx_description
1 polymer ?
#
loop_
_entity_poly.entity_id
_entity_poly.type
_entity_poly.pdbx_seq_one_letter_code
_entity_poly.pdbx_strand_id
1 'polypeptide(L)'
;MPYDICDDEATLDVIETEMASRGITQAYIDEQRGAAEKQMLDEMKLLRQEGEPLDARQPDGSTYLHVAAANGYYDVAAFLLRCGVSPCVRDNDLWMPVHAAACWAQPDLIELLCEYGGDINAKTNNGETPLDLCEDSTTRAVIVTVQQQEARKKRLAFGVRDSRRQSRKRKKFESPQQPTANTDNPFSARGAIRRLSLRDRSGMTLARLEAQKEQTDLLRSWSKEDVSNNRPEHLVFGPF
;
A
#
# COMPACT_ATOMS: atom_id res chain seq x y z
N MET A 1 7.54 -26.51 -27.09
CA MET A 1 7.47 -27.98 -26.94
C MET A 1 7.41 -28.63 -28.31
N PRO A 2 7.72 -29.93 -28.50
CA PRO A 2 7.67 -30.56 -29.82
C PRO A 2 6.28 -30.45 -30.46
N TYR A 3 5.23 -30.44 -29.64
CA TYR A 3 3.83 -30.19 -30.04
C TYR A 3 3.56 -28.82 -30.67
N ASP A 4 4.47 -27.86 -30.52
CA ASP A 4 4.39 -26.55 -31.20
C ASP A 4 5.13 -26.56 -32.57
N ILE A 5 5.87 -27.63 -32.87
CA ILE A 5 6.78 -27.72 -34.02
C ILE A 5 6.17 -28.53 -35.16
N CYS A 6 5.41 -29.60 -34.87
CA CYS A 6 4.63 -30.31 -35.88
C CYS A 6 3.43 -31.05 -35.30
N ASP A 7 2.40 -31.25 -36.14
CA ASP A 7 1.20 -32.03 -35.81
C ASP A 7 1.35 -33.54 -36.08
N ASP A 8 2.46 -33.96 -36.68
CA ASP A 8 2.68 -35.37 -37.08
C ASP A 8 3.17 -36.22 -35.89
N GLU A 9 2.32 -37.15 -35.45
CA GLU A 9 2.51 -37.97 -34.25
C GLU A 9 3.81 -38.80 -34.29
N ALA A 10 4.16 -39.37 -35.45
CA ALA A 10 5.39 -40.15 -35.61
C ALA A 10 6.65 -39.28 -35.49
N THR A 11 6.59 -38.03 -35.96
CA THR A 11 7.70 -37.08 -35.83
C THR A 11 7.84 -36.59 -34.39
N LEU A 12 6.71 -36.37 -33.70
CA LEU A 12 6.68 -36.02 -32.28
C LEU A 12 7.36 -37.10 -31.41
N ASP A 13 7.04 -38.38 -31.61
CA ASP A 13 7.63 -39.50 -30.86
C ASP A 13 9.18 -39.54 -30.97
N VAL A 14 9.71 -39.27 -32.18
CA VAL A 14 11.16 -39.23 -32.42
C VAL A 14 11.78 -38.04 -31.68
N ILE A 15 11.15 -36.87 -31.74
CA ILE A 15 11.66 -35.67 -31.06
C ILE A 15 11.60 -35.87 -29.54
N GLU A 16 10.53 -36.45 -29.00
CA GLU A 16 10.42 -36.75 -27.57
C GLU A 16 11.49 -37.74 -27.11
N THR A 17 11.72 -38.79 -27.89
CA THR A 17 12.77 -39.79 -27.58
C THR A 17 14.16 -39.17 -27.58
N GLU A 18 14.47 -38.31 -28.57
CA GLU A 18 15.73 -37.56 -28.64
C GLU A 18 15.87 -36.51 -27.53
N MET A 19 14.78 -35.82 -27.17
CA MET A 19 14.77 -34.86 -26.06
C MET A 19 15.03 -35.58 -24.74
N ALA A 20 14.37 -36.72 -24.50
CA ALA A 20 14.56 -37.54 -23.31
C ALA A 20 15.96 -38.14 -23.23
N SER A 21 16.54 -38.61 -24.35
CA SER A 21 17.90 -39.16 -24.38
C SER A 21 18.97 -38.11 -24.04
N ARG A 22 18.70 -36.83 -24.32
CA ARG A 22 19.53 -35.68 -23.94
C ARG A 22 19.20 -35.11 -22.56
N GLY A 23 18.23 -35.69 -21.85
CA GLY A 23 17.76 -35.19 -20.55
C GLY A 23 16.98 -33.88 -20.62
N ILE A 24 16.59 -33.43 -21.82
CA ILE A 24 15.81 -32.21 -22.05
C ILE A 24 14.33 -32.55 -21.80
N THR A 25 13.95 -32.55 -20.53
CA THR A 25 12.56 -32.71 -20.10
C THR A 25 11.85 -31.35 -20.04
N GLN A 26 10.52 -31.34 -20.08
CA GLN A 26 9.76 -30.10 -19.86
C GLN A 26 10.11 -29.44 -18.52
N ALA A 27 10.29 -30.25 -17.46
CA ALA A 27 10.72 -29.78 -16.16
C ALA A 27 12.10 -29.09 -16.22
N TYR A 28 13.04 -29.62 -17.00
CA TYR A 28 14.35 -28.99 -17.21
C TYR A 28 14.23 -27.66 -17.95
N ILE A 29 13.38 -27.57 -18.97
CA ILE A 29 13.15 -26.31 -19.71
C ILE A 29 12.54 -25.25 -18.80
N ASP A 30 11.54 -25.61 -18.00
CA ASP A 30 10.89 -24.69 -17.06
C ASP A 30 11.83 -24.28 -15.92
N GLU A 31 12.67 -25.21 -15.45
CA GLU A 31 13.73 -24.93 -14.50
C GLU A 31 14.74 -23.92 -15.07
N GLN A 32 15.21 -24.12 -16.30
CA GLN A 32 16.12 -23.17 -16.97
C GLN A 32 15.47 -21.80 -17.19
N ARG A 33 14.17 -21.76 -17.53
CA ARG A 33 13.44 -20.50 -17.71
C ARG A 33 13.35 -19.69 -16.40
N GLY A 34 13.10 -20.36 -15.28
CA GLY A 34 13.05 -19.72 -13.95
C GLY A 34 14.41 -19.60 -13.26
N ALA A 35 15.49 -20.18 -13.81
CA ALA A 35 16.80 -20.20 -13.17
C ALA A 35 17.37 -18.79 -12.97
N ALA A 36 17.22 -17.93 -13.98
CA ALA A 36 17.73 -16.56 -13.91
C ALA A 36 17.01 -15.73 -12.83
N GLU A 37 15.69 -15.87 -12.68
CA GLU A 37 14.93 -15.23 -11.61
C GLU A 37 15.38 -15.73 -10.23
N LYS A 38 15.49 -17.06 -10.08
CA LYS A 38 15.94 -17.68 -8.81
C LYS A 38 17.34 -17.23 -8.42
N GLN A 39 18.26 -17.21 -9.38
CA GLN A 39 19.63 -16.75 -9.14
C GLN A 39 19.64 -15.31 -8.66
N MET A 40 18.92 -14.41 -9.35
CA MET A 40 18.84 -13.01 -8.94
C MET A 40 18.19 -12.86 -7.56
N LEU A 41 17.14 -13.63 -7.27
CA LEU A 41 16.47 -13.64 -5.97
C LEU A 41 17.44 -14.04 -4.86
N ASP A 42 18.24 -15.08 -5.07
CA ASP A 42 19.19 -15.57 -4.08
C ASP A 42 20.37 -14.60 -3.90
N GLU A 43 20.83 -13.95 -4.97
CA GLU A 43 21.79 -12.84 -4.89
C GLU A 43 21.23 -11.67 -4.05
N MET A 44 19.97 -11.27 -4.27
CA MET A 44 19.34 -10.19 -3.49
C MET A 44 19.18 -10.56 -2.01
N LYS A 45 18.87 -11.83 -1.71
CA LYS A 45 18.81 -12.33 -0.32
C LYS A 45 20.20 -12.31 0.32
N LEU A 46 21.24 -12.70 -0.41
CA LEU A 46 22.62 -12.69 0.09
C LEU A 46 23.07 -11.27 0.42
N LEU A 47 22.90 -10.32 -0.51
CA LEU A 47 23.23 -8.90 -0.29
C LEU A 47 22.50 -8.36 0.94
N ARG A 48 21.23 -8.74 1.14
CA ARG A 48 20.47 -8.35 2.32
C ARG A 48 21.04 -8.92 3.62
N GLN A 49 21.55 -10.16 3.60
CA GLN A 49 22.20 -10.78 4.75
C GLN A 49 23.54 -10.13 5.08
N GLU A 50 24.29 -9.73 4.05
CA GLU A 50 25.55 -9.00 4.18
C GLU A 50 25.37 -7.54 4.62
N GLY A 51 24.14 -7.02 4.53
CA GLY A 51 23.81 -5.64 4.90
C GLY A 51 24.11 -4.62 3.80
N GLU A 52 24.35 -5.09 2.57
CA GLU A 52 24.57 -4.26 1.40
C GLU A 52 23.26 -3.58 0.94
N PRO A 53 23.35 -2.37 0.34
CA PRO A 53 22.18 -1.67 -0.16
C PRO A 53 21.63 -2.31 -1.42
N LEU A 54 20.34 -2.66 -1.40
CA LEU A 54 19.62 -3.19 -2.58
C LEU A 54 19.23 -2.10 -3.60
N ASP A 55 19.47 -0.82 -3.27
CA ASP A 55 19.24 0.33 -4.14
C ASP A 55 20.47 0.71 -4.98
N ALA A 56 21.45 -0.19 -5.09
CA ALA A 56 22.64 0.03 -5.89
C ALA A 56 22.27 0.37 -7.35
N ARG A 57 22.88 1.44 -7.86
CA ARG A 57 22.69 1.89 -9.25
C ARG A 57 23.77 1.32 -10.16
N GLN A 58 23.34 0.80 -11.29
CA GLN A 58 24.20 0.38 -12.39
C GLN A 58 24.70 1.61 -13.19
N PRO A 59 25.67 1.44 -14.11
CA PRO A 59 26.25 2.55 -14.88
C PRO A 59 25.24 3.35 -15.72
N ASP A 60 24.16 2.70 -16.15
CA ASP A 60 23.01 3.28 -16.85
C ASP A 60 22.01 3.97 -15.91
N GLY A 61 22.28 3.97 -14.60
CA GLY A 61 21.41 4.53 -13.57
C GLY A 61 20.28 3.60 -13.14
N SER A 62 20.15 2.42 -13.75
CA SER A 62 19.13 1.43 -13.43
C SER A 62 19.43 0.76 -12.08
N THR A 63 18.41 0.16 -11.47
CA THR A 63 18.53 -0.59 -10.20
C THR A 63 18.09 -2.02 -10.42
N TYR A 64 18.31 -2.90 -9.43
CA TYR A 64 17.81 -4.27 -9.49
C TYR A 64 16.30 -4.37 -9.76
N LEU A 65 15.52 -3.37 -9.29
CA LEU A 65 14.08 -3.32 -9.55
C LEU A 65 13.75 -2.99 -11.02
N HIS A 66 14.59 -2.22 -11.72
CA HIS A 66 14.45 -2.00 -13.17
C HIS A 66 14.69 -3.29 -13.94
N VAL A 67 15.75 -4.02 -13.58
CA VAL A 67 16.10 -5.29 -14.23
C VAL A 67 15.02 -6.34 -13.99
N ALA A 68 14.52 -6.45 -12.75
CA ALA A 68 13.40 -7.34 -12.43
C ALA A 68 12.13 -6.97 -13.21
N ALA A 69 11.85 -5.67 -13.34
CA ALA A 69 10.71 -5.18 -14.10
C ALA A 69 10.79 -5.48 -15.60
N ALA A 70 11.98 -5.35 -16.20
CA ALA A 70 12.18 -5.64 -17.62
C ALA A 70 12.06 -7.13 -17.95
N ASN A 71 12.54 -8.01 -17.06
CA ASN A 71 12.55 -9.45 -17.29
C ASN A 71 11.29 -10.18 -16.78
N GLY A 72 10.37 -9.48 -16.12
CA GLY A 72 9.18 -10.10 -15.54
C GLY A 72 9.44 -10.91 -14.27
N TYR A 73 10.53 -10.63 -13.54
CA TYR A 73 10.89 -11.34 -12.32
C TYR A 73 10.04 -10.85 -11.14
N TYR A 74 8.84 -11.42 -11.02
CA TYR A 74 7.86 -11.03 -10.01
C TYR A 74 8.37 -11.27 -8.59
N ASP A 75 9.00 -12.42 -8.33
CA ASP A 75 9.44 -12.78 -6.98
C ASP A 75 10.58 -11.88 -6.51
N VAL A 76 11.47 -11.51 -7.45
CA VAL A 76 12.56 -10.56 -7.19
C VAL A 76 12.00 -9.17 -6.92
N ALA A 77 11.09 -8.67 -7.77
CA ALA A 77 10.47 -7.37 -7.57
C ALA A 77 9.73 -7.30 -6.22
N ALA A 78 8.95 -8.32 -5.89
CA ALA A 78 8.23 -8.42 -4.63
C ALA A 78 9.18 -8.45 -3.42
N PHE A 79 10.30 -9.17 -3.51
CA PHE A 79 11.32 -9.20 -2.46
C PHE A 79 11.95 -7.82 -2.25
N LEU A 80 12.37 -7.15 -3.33
CA LEU A 80 12.99 -5.82 -3.28
C LEU A 80 12.05 -4.78 -2.66
N LEU A 81 10.79 -4.74 -3.10
CA LEU A 81 9.78 -3.81 -2.58
C LEU A 81 9.49 -4.05 -1.10
N ARG A 82 9.41 -5.32 -0.66
CA ARG A 82 9.27 -5.68 0.77
C ARG A 82 10.48 -5.26 1.59
N CYS A 83 11.67 -5.24 0.99
CA CYS A 83 12.89 -4.77 1.65
C CYS A 83 12.97 -3.23 1.77
N GLY A 84 12.03 -2.49 1.19
CA GLY A 84 11.94 -1.04 1.25
C GLY A 84 12.57 -0.30 0.06
N VAL A 85 12.93 -1.01 -1.01
CA VAL A 85 13.42 -0.42 -2.27
C VAL A 85 12.33 0.47 -2.87
N SER A 86 12.71 1.68 -3.29
CA SER A 86 11.74 2.63 -3.85
C SER A 86 11.33 2.25 -5.28
N PRO A 87 10.03 2.12 -5.59
CA PRO A 87 9.56 1.90 -6.96
C PRO A 87 9.62 3.15 -7.83
N CYS A 88 10.01 4.30 -7.27
CA CYS A 88 10.04 5.60 -7.95
C CYS A 88 11.43 6.03 -8.40
N VAL A 89 12.42 5.14 -8.31
CA VAL A 89 13.78 5.43 -8.79
C VAL A 89 13.76 5.67 -10.29
N ARG A 90 14.52 6.67 -10.72
CA ARG A 90 14.71 7.01 -12.12
C ARG A 90 16.13 6.69 -12.57
N ASP A 91 16.24 5.99 -13.69
CA ASP A 91 17.50 5.78 -14.41
C ASP A 91 17.91 7.03 -15.22
N ASN A 92 18.96 6.90 -16.05
CA ASN A 92 19.50 8.02 -16.81
C ASN A 92 18.52 8.57 -17.88
N ASP A 93 17.58 7.75 -18.37
CA ASP A 93 16.56 8.16 -19.33
C ASP A 93 15.24 8.57 -18.65
N LEU A 94 15.28 8.74 -17.33
CA LEU A 94 14.12 9.01 -16.46
C LEU A 94 13.08 7.89 -16.48
N TRP A 95 13.46 6.68 -16.89
CA TRP A 95 12.61 5.52 -16.74
C TRP A 95 12.53 5.15 -15.27
N MET A 96 11.31 4.80 -14.89
CA MET A 96 11.00 4.14 -13.63
C MET A 96 10.77 2.66 -13.90
N PRO A 97 10.87 1.76 -12.89
CA PRO A 97 10.59 0.34 -13.06
C PRO A 97 9.23 0.06 -13.73
N VAL A 98 8.22 0.89 -13.49
CA VAL A 98 6.90 0.78 -14.15
C VAL A 98 6.94 0.98 -15.67
N HIS A 99 7.88 1.77 -16.20
CA HIS A 99 8.07 1.92 -17.65
C HIS A 99 8.67 0.65 -18.25
N ALA A 100 9.66 0.05 -17.58
CA ALA A 100 10.23 -1.22 -18.00
C ALA A 100 9.18 -2.35 -17.99
N ALA A 101 8.40 -2.47 -16.92
CA ALA A 101 7.31 -3.45 -16.85
C ALA A 101 6.25 -3.26 -17.95
N ALA A 102 5.93 -2.01 -18.30
CA ALA A 102 4.98 -1.71 -19.37
C ALA A 102 5.54 -2.00 -20.78
N CYS A 103 6.81 -1.67 -21.03
CA CYS A 103 7.48 -1.90 -22.31
C CYS A 103 7.61 -3.41 -22.61
N TRP A 104 7.91 -4.21 -21.58
CA TRP A 104 8.07 -5.66 -21.70
C TRP A 104 6.81 -6.46 -21.34
N ALA A 105 5.65 -5.80 -21.31
CA ALA A 105 4.34 -6.42 -21.13
C ALA A 105 4.18 -7.31 -19.89
N GLN A 106 4.55 -6.78 -18.73
CA GLN A 106 4.47 -7.46 -17.44
C GLN A 106 3.31 -6.89 -16.59
N PRO A 107 2.04 -7.30 -16.82
CA PRO A 107 0.88 -6.72 -16.16
C PRO A 107 0.91 -6.89 -14.63
N ASP A 108 1.30 -8.06 -14.14
CA ASP A 108 1.33 -8.38 -12.71
C ASP A 108 2.36 -7.52 -11.95
N LEU A 109 3.50 -7.22 -12.59
CA LEU A 109 4.50 -6.32 -12.03
C LEU A 109 4.02 -4.86 -12.01
N ILE A 110 3.23 -4.43 -13.00
CA ILE A 110 2.68 -3.07 -13.00
C ILE A 110 1.75 -2.87 -11.81
N GLU A 111 0.87 -3.83 -11.55
CA GLU A 111 -0.01 -3.79 -10.38
C GLU A 111 0.81 -3.75 -9.09
N LEU A 112 1.78 -4.66 -8.95
CA LEU A 112 2.67 -4.73 -7.78
C LEU A 112 3.42 -3.40 -7.56
N LEU A 113 4.05 -2.84 -8.59
CA LEU A 113 4.79 -1.59 -8.47
C LEU A 113 3.90 -0.41 -8.05
N CYS A 114 2.69 -0.34 -8.58
CA CYS A 114 1.72 0.71 -8.23
C CYS A 114 1.17 0.54 -6.81
N GLU A 115 1.01 -0.69 -6.32
CA GLU A 115 0.64 -0.96 -4.92
C GLU A 115 1.67 -0.40 -3.93
N TYR A 116 2.95 -0.48 -4.26
CA TYR A 116 4.04 0.08 -3.46
C TYR A 116 4.31 1.58 -3.74
N GLY A 117 3.47 2.23 -4.56
CA GLY A 117 3.51 3.68 -4.79
C GLY A 117 4.28 4.13 -6.03
N GLY A 118 4.57 3.23 -6.97
CA GLY A 118 5.06 3.58 -8.30
C GLY A 118 4.08 4.49 -9.05
N ASP A 119 4.59 5.50 -9.75
CA ASP A 119 3.76 6.45 -10.50
C ASP A 119 3.52 5.97 -11.93
N ILE A 120 2.32 5.45 -12.19
CA ILE A 120 1.88 4.96 -13.50
C ILE A 120 1.72 6.07 -14.56
N ASN A 121 1.76 7.35 -14.14
CA ASN A 121 1.65 8.51 -15.02
C ASN A 121 2.98 9.25 -15.16
N ALA A 122 4.07 8.67 -14.66
CA ALA A 122 5.40 9.22 -14.83
C ALA A 122 5.75 9.35 -16.31
N LYS A 123 6.67 10.27 -16.61
CA LYS A 123 7.15 10.53 -17.96
C LYS A 123 8.65 10.28 -18.04
N THR A 124 9.06 9.60 -19.09
CA THR A 124 10.47 9.45 -19.48
C THR A 124 11.04 10.77 -20.00
N ASN A 125 12.34 10.78 -20.33
CA ASN A 125 13.00 11.94 -20.95
C ASN A 125 12.35 12.35 -22.29
N ASN A 126 11.77 11.40 -23.02
CA ASN A 126 11.04 11.65 -24.27
C ASN A 126 9.61 12.17 -24.04
N GLY A 127 9.15 12.23 -22.79
CA GLY A 127 7.79 12.63 -22.44
C GLY A 127 6.75 11.51 -22.57
N GLU A 128 7.20 10.27 -22.79
CA GLU A 128 6.37 9.08 -22.95
C GLU A 128 5.94 8.54 -21.58
N THR A 129 4.69 8.11 -21.47
CA THR A 129 4.15 7.44 -20.29
C THR A 129 4.28 5.92 -20.42
N PRO A 130 4.17 5.14 -19.32
CA PRO A 130 4.12 3.67 -19.41
C PRO A 130 3.05 3.16 -20.38
N LEU A 131 1.92 3.89 -20.51
CA LEU A 131 0.85 3.55 -21.46
C LEU A 131 1.28 3.74 -22.93
N ASP A 132 2.18 4.69 -23.21
CA ASP A 132 2.66 4.97 -24.56
C ASP A 132 3.70 3.95 -25.01
N LEU A 133 4.50 3.42 -24.07
CA LEU A 133 5.52 2.40 -24.31
C LEU A 133 4.95 0.98 -24.43
N CYS A 134 3.72 0.77 -23.98
CA CYS A 134 3.07 -0.54 -23.96
C CYS A 134 2.42 -0.86 -25.31
N GLU A 135 2.97 -1.84 -26.03
CA GLU A 135 2.39 -2.34 -27.29
C GLU A 135 1.26 -3.36 -27.03
N ASP A 136 1.38 -4.16 -25.97
CA ASP A 136 0.45 -5.26 -25.70
C ASP A 136 -0.92 -4.80 -25.19
N SER A 137 -1.97 -5.31 -25.83
CA SER A 137 -3.36 -4.92 -25.55
C SER A 137 -3.82 -5.27 -24.13
N THR A 138 -3.37 -6.40 -23.59
CA THR A 138 -3.71 -6.89 -22.26
C THR A 138 -3.10 -6.00 -21.18
N THR A 139 -1.79 -5.78 -21.26
CA THR A 139 -1.03 -4.90 -20.35
C THR A 139 -1.54 -3.47 -20.42
N ARG A 140 -1.87 -2.98 -21.62
CA ARG A 140 -2.47 -1.66 -21.81
C ARG A 140 -3.80 -1.52 -21.04
N ALA A 141 -4.65 -2.54 -21.05
CA ALA A 141 -5.89 -2.53 -20.30
C ALA A 141 -5.64 -2.44 -18.78
N VAL A 142 -4.65 -3.18 -18.26
CA VAL A 142 -4.24 -3.13 -16.85
C VAL A 142 -3.72 -1.74 -16.46
N ILE A 143 -2.87 -1.12 -17.28
CA ILE A 143 -2.37 0.24 -17.03
C ILE A 143 -3.55 1.23 -16.91
N VAL A 144 -4.54 1.13 -17.79
CA VAL A 144 -5.73 2.00 -17.76
C VAL A 144 -6.58 1.75 -16.51
N THR A 145 -6.79 0.50 -16.10
CA THR A 145 -7.56 0.20 -14.88
C THR A 145 -6.84 0.72 -13.65
N VAL A 146 -5.52 0.54 -13.55
CA VAL A 146 -4.70 1.06 -12.44
C VAL A 146 -4.76 2.59 -12.40
N GLN A 147 -4.63 3.28 -13.54
CA GLN A 147 -4.80 4.73 -13.62
C GLN A 147 -6.17 5.21 -13.12
N GLN A 148 -7.24 4.51 -13.50
CA GLN A 148 -8.59 4.82 -13.02
C GLN A 148 -8.73 4.61 -11.50
N GLN A 149 -8.14 3.54 -10.97
CA GLN A 149 -8.13 3.25 -9.55
C GLN A 149 -7.38 4.33 -8.77
N GLU A 150 -6.21 4.77 -9.24
CA GLU A 150 -5.47 5.86 -8.62
C GLU A 150 -6.24 7.17 -8.64
N ALA A 151 -6.85 7.53 -9.78
CA ALA A 151 -7.67 8.72 -9.89
C ALA A 151 -8.87 8.67 -8.93
N ARG A 152 -9.51 7.49 -8.79
CA ARG A 152 -10.58 7.24 -7.84
C ARG A 152 -10.10 7.39 -6.39
N LYS A 153 -8.95 6.81 -6.02
CA LYS A 153 -8.33 6.97 -4.69
C LYS A 153 -8.05 8.45 -4.38
N LYS A 154 -7.46 9.19 -5.33
CA LYS A 154 -7.18 10.64 -5.21
C LYS A 154 -8.48 11.45 -5.00
N ARG A 155 -9.56 11.15 -5.73
CA ARG A 155 -10.88 11.80 -5.57
C ARG A 155 -11.49 11.55 -4.20
N LEU A 156 -11.48 10.30 -3.73
CA LEU A 156 -12.00 9.93 -2.41
C LEU A 156 -11.22 10.64 -1.29
N ALA A 157 -9.89 10.72 -1.41
CA ALA A 157 -9.06 11.47 -0.47
C ALA A 157 -9.38 12.99 -0.46
N PHE A 158 -9.70 13.57 -1.62
CA PHE A 158 -10.02 14.99 -1.74
C PHE A 158 -11.42 15.34 -1.17
N GLY A 159 -12.43 14.49 -1.38
CA GLY A 159 -13.80 14.72 -0.89
C GLY A 159 -13.87 14.90 0.64
N VAL A 160 -13.03 14.20 1.40
CA VAL A 160 -12.97 14.31 2.87
C VAL A 160 -12.39 15.66 3.33
N ARG A 161 -11.47 16.25 2.56
CA ARG A 161 -10.82 17.54 2.91
C ARG A 161 -11.77 18.72 2.70
N ASP A 162 -12.62 18.67 1.68
CA ASP A 162 -13.52 19.77 1.35
C ASP A 162 -14.67 19.92 2.36
N SER A 163 -15.25 18.80 2.82
CA SER A 163 -16.26 18.80 3.89
C SER A 163 -15.71 19.38 5.21
N ARG A 164 -14.43 19.10 5.53
CA ARG A 164 -13.74 19.64 6.72
C ARG A 164 -13.51 21.15 6.61
N ARG A 165 -13.27 21.65 5.39
CA ARG A 165 -13.08 23.09 5.10
C ARG A 165 -14.41 23.86 5.17
N GLN A 166 -15.49 23.29 4.66
CA GLN A 166 -16.83 23.89 4.72
C GLN A 166 -17.40 23.92 6.16
N SER A 167 -17.15 22.86 6.95
CA SER A 167 -17.58 22.80 8.37
C SER A 167 -16.91 23.90 9.24
N ARG A 168 -15.65 24.24 8.97
CA ARG A 168 -14.94 25.35 9.66
C ARG A 168 -15.46 26.73 9.27
N LYS A 169 -15.91 26.93 8.02
CA LYS A 169 -16.52 28.20 7.58
C LYS A 169 -17.88 28.43 8.25
N ARG A 170 -18.72 27.39 8.39
CA ARG A 170 -20.05 27.50 9.02
C ARG A 170 -20.00 27.91 10.49
N LYS A 171 -18.98 27.52 11.26
CA LYS A 171 -18.84 27.92 12.67
C LYS A 171 -18.45 29.38 12.89
N LYS A 172 -18.03 30.12 11.86
CA LYS A 172 -17.51 31.49 12.01
C LYS A 172 -18.57 32.58 11.75
N PHE A 173 -19.77 32.23 11.31
CA PHE A 173 -20.79 33.21 10.94
C PHE A 173 -22.20 32.70 11.23
N GLU A 174 -22.54 32.57 12.51
CA GLU A 174 -23.94 32.49 12.91
C GLU A 174 -24.09 33.06 14.32
N SER A 175 -24.21 34.39 14.37
CA SER A 175 -24.76 35.08 15.54
C SER A 175 -26.27 34.83 15.54
N PRO A 176 -26.87 34.26 16.59
CA PRO A 176 -28.31 34.04 16.61
C PRO A 176 -29.05 35.38 16.62
N GLN A 177 -29.86 35.65 15.59
CA GLN A 177 -30.85 36.72 15.63
C GLN A 177 -31.85 36.43 16.75
N GLN A 178 -32.08 37.44 17.60
CA GLN A 178 -33.10 37.39 18.64
C GLN A 178 -34.51 37.37 17.99
N PRO A 179 -35.43 36.50 18.42
CA PRO A 179 -36.81 36.57 17.97
C PRO A 179 -37.51 37.78 18.62
N THR A 180 -38.18 38.59 17.80
CA THR A 180 -38.98 39.74 18.24
C THR A 180 -40.17 39.27 19.06
N ALA A 181 -40.20 39.63 20.35
CA ALA A 181 -41.30 39.33 21.25
C ALA A 181 -42.49 40.25 20.96
N ASN A 182 -43.60 39.70 20.48
CA ASN A 182 -44.90 40.36 20.55
C ASN A 182 -45.34 40.42 22.02
N THR A 183 -45.28 41.60 22.60
CA THR A 183 -45.89 41.94 23.87
C THR A 183 -47.39 42.04 23.63
N ASP A 184 -48.16 41.07 24.14
CA ASP A 184 -49.57 41.22 24.59
C ASP A 184 -50.18 39.83 24.79
N ASN A 185 -49.70 39.08 25.78
CA ASN A 185 -50.49 38.00 26.35
C ASN A 185 -49.93 37.55 27.71
N PRO A 186 -50.59 37.87 28.85
CA PRO A 186 -50.07 37.57 30.19
C PRO A 186 -50.24 36.10 30.61
N PHE A 187 -50.77 35.22 29.77
CA PHE A 187 -51.03 33.81 30.09
C PHE A 187 -50.43 32.78 29.11
N SER A 188 -49.45 33.14 28.27
CA SER A 188 -48.67 32.15 27.51
C SER A 188 -47.54 31.55 28.36
N ALA A 189 -47.98 30.77 29.34
CA ALA A 189 -47.36 29.59 29.93
C ALA A 189 -45.84 29.38 29.75
N ARG A 190 -45.11 29.49 30.88
CA ARG A 190 -44.52 28.32 31.57
C ARG A 190 -43.61 27.34 30.79
N GLY A 191 -42.95 27.76 29.72
CA GLY A 191 -42.12 26.84 28.91
C GLY A 191 -40.63 27.15 28.78
N ALA A 192 -40.14 28.30 29.22
CA ALA A 192 -38.76 28.71 28.96
C ALA A 192 -37.91 28.68 30.24
N ILE A 193 -37.54 27.47 30.69
CA ILE A 193 -36.37 27.33 31.55
C ILE A 193 -35.18 27.76 30.72
N ARG A 194 -34.71 29.00 30.93
CA ARG A 194 -33.37 29.41 30.49
C ARG A 194 -32.41 28.36 31.04
N ARG A 195 -31.86 27.48 30.19
CA ARG A 195 -30.65 26.75 30.54
C ARG A 195 -29.53 27.77 30.64
N LEU A 196 -29.43 28.44 31.79
CA LEU A 196 -28.20 29.11 32.17
C LEU A 196 -27.13 28.02 32.16
N SER A 197 -26.19 28.15 31.24
CA SER A 197 -24.93 27.42 31.32
C SER A 197 -24.32 27.82 32.66
N LEU A 198 -24.45 26.96 33.67
CA LEU A 198 -23.70 27.04 34.92
C LEU A 198 -22.24 26.84 34.53
N ARG A 199 -21.61 27.93 34.11
CA ARG A 199 -20.18 28.08 34.05
C ARG A 199 -19.77 28.44 35.47
N ASP A 200 -18.87 27.64 36.02
CA ASP A 200 -18.24 27.98 37.29
C ASP A 200 -17.38 29.24 37.14
N ARG A 201 -16.84 29.81 38.22
CA ARG A 201 -15.96 31.01 38.16
C ARG A 201 -14.73 30.82 37.25
N SER A 202 -14.36 29.58 36.95
CA SER A 202 -13.31 29.20 35.99
C SER A 202 -13.74 29.26 34.52
N GLY A 203 -15.02 29.55 34.22
CA GLY A 203 -15.58 29.60 32.87
C GLY A 203 -15.85 28.24 32.22
N MET A 204 -15.64 27.14 32.94
CA MET A 204 -15.81 25.78 32.40
C MET A 204 -17.24 25.25 32.58
N THR A 205 -17.72 24.51 31.57
CA THR A 205 -19.03 23.85 31.60
C THR A 205 -18.97 22.54 32.39
N LEU A 206 -20.06 22.18 33.07
CA LEU A 206 -20.18 20.96 33.90
C LEU A 206 -19.73 19.67 33.18
N ALA A 207 -20.14 19.48 31.92
CA ALA A 207 -19.73 18.33 31.10
C ALA A 207 -18.21 18.22 30.89
N ARG A 208 -17.49 19.34 30.95
CA ARG A 208 -16.03 19.38 30.79
C ARG A 208 -15.30 18.99 32.09
N LEU A 209 -15.93 19.25 33.24
CA LEU A 209 -15.41 18.84 34.55
C LEU A 209 -15.61 17.33 34.77
N GLU A 210 -16.74 16.79 34.35
CA GLU A 210 -17.01 15.34 34.39
C GLU A 210 -16.01 14.58 33.51
N ALA A 211 -15.78 15.03 32.27
CA ALA A 211 -14.79 14.42 31.39
C ALA A 211 -13.35 14.44 31.96
N GLN A 212 -12.96 15.50 32.67
CA GLN A 212 -11.67 15.53 33.36
C GLN A 212 -11.62 14.56 34.55
N LYS A 213 -12.70 14.44 35.32
CA LYS A 213 -12.78 13.48 36.43
C LYS A 213 -12.68 12.05 35.92
N GLU A 214 -13.43 11.69 34.88
CA GLU A 214 -13.37 10.36 34.26
C GLU A 214 -11.95 10.04 33.78
N GLN A 215 -11.28 10.99 33.15
CA GLN A 215 -9.89 10.80 32.72
C GLN A 215 -8.94 10.57 33.90
N THR A 216 -9.12 11.30 35.00
CA THR A 216 -8.31 11.10 36.22
C THR A 216 -8.64 9.79 36.94
N ASP A 217 -9.91 9.36 36.94
CA ASP A 217 -10.35 8.11 37.56
C ASP A 217 -9.86 6.89 36.77
N LEU A 218 -9.81 6.97 35.44
CA LEU A 218 -9.19 5.94 34.58
C LEU A 218 -7.67 5.80 34.84
N LEU A 219 -6.96 6.92 34.99
CA LEU A 219 -5.54 6.89 35.37
C LEU A 219 -5.33 6.27 36.76
N ARG A 220 -6.30 6.47 37.66
CA ARG A 220 -6.28 5.90 39.01
C ARG A 220 -6.64 4.42 39.05
N SER A 221 -7.55 3.95 38.18
CA SER A 221 -7.89 2.53 38.05
C SER A 221 -6.75 1.74 37.40
N TRP A 222 -6.11 2.30 36.37
CA TRP A 222 -4.93 1.68 35.74
C TRP A 222 -3.72 1.58 36.67
N SER A 223 -3.59 2.47 37.67
CA SER A 223 -2.52 2.35 38.67
C SER A 223 -2.75 1.22 39.70
N LYS A 224 -3.93 0.58 39.71
CA LYS A 224 -4.30 -0.41 40.74
C LYS A 224 -4.34 -1.85 40.23
N GLU A 225 -4.24 -2.07 38.93
CA GLU A 225 -4.43 -3.39 38.30
C GLU A 225 -3.12 -4.10 37.88
N ASP A 226 -1.95 -3.43 37.96
CA ASP A 226 -0.67 -4.02 37.50
C ASP A 226 0.27 -4.58 38.60
N VAL A 227 -0.20 -4.82 39.82
CA VAL A 227 0.65 -5.38 40.92
C VAL A 227 0.30 -6.82 41.32
N SER A 228 -0.71 -7.45 40.71
CA SER A 228 -1.14 -8.79 41.14
C SER A 228 -1.40 -9.76 39.99
N ASN A 229 -0.39 -10.02 39.15
CA ASN A 229 -0.29 -11.29 38.42
C ASN A 229 1.11 -11.52 37.84
N ASN A 230 2.02 -12.03 38.67
CA ASN A 230 3.07 -12.96 38.22
C ASN A 230 3.81 -13.56 39.42
N ARG A 231 3.37 -14.75 39.84
CA ARG A 231 4.22 -15.71 40.55
C ARG A 231 4.11 -17.06 39.84
N PRO A 232 5.18 -17.62 39.27
CA PRO A 232 5.16 -18.96 38.72
C PRO A 232 5.30 -19.98 39.85
N GLU A 233 4.36 -20.93 39.93
CA GLU A 233 4.49 -22.11 40.78
C GLU A 233 5.39 -23.15 40.11
N HIS A 234 6.55 -23.43 40.71
CA HIS A 234 7.35 -24.62 40.41
C HIS A 234 7.43 -25.49 41.67
N LEU A 235 6.73 -26.62 41.63
CA LEU A 235 6.88 -27.75 42.55
C LEU A 235 7.89 -28.73 41.95
N VAL A 236 9.03 -28.96 42.60
CA VAL A 236 9.81 -30.20 42.47
C VAL A 236 10.26 -30.64 43.87
N PHE A 237 9.97 -31.91 44.14
CA PHE A 237 10.17 -32.66 45.37
C PHE A 237 11.63 -32.71 45.85
N GLY A 238 11.79 -32.83 47.17
CA GLY A 238 13.06 -32.98 47.88
C GLY A 238 13.66 -34.41 47.82
N PRO A 239 14.81 -34.61 48.49
CA PRO A 239 15.70 -35.76 48.29
C PRO A 239 15.37 -36.91 49.25
N PHE A 240 15.56 -38.16 48.80
CA PHE A 240 16.14 -39.32 49.51
C PHE A 240 16.32 -40.48 48.53
#